data_AF-A0A7K0R5J1-F1
#
_entry.id   AF-A0A7K0R5J1-F1
#
_cell.length_a   1.000
_cell.length_b   1.000
_cell.length_c   1.000
_cell.angle_alpha   90.00
_cell.angle_beta   90.00
_cell.angle_gamma   90.00
#
_symmetry.space_group_name_H-M   'P 1'
#
loop_
_entity.id
_entity.type
_entity.pdbx_description
1 polymer ?
#
loop_
_entity_poly.entity_id
_entity_poly.type
_entity_poly.pdbx_seq_one_letter_code
_entity_poly.pdbx_strand_id
1 'polypeptide(L)'
;MRYAYPIVAAIAAGTMVVSISVASADSGFSYMEPVASGVSLKVLATAGDKINGYTLFGVPDGMGVLQDGNNATILMNHELSAADKVAGIAKRANGLATASTVSALNFDTATGGIVGATELLKNISWYDYATGQYGSKPTAPSGAAAKDAFGTGNHAIALNRFCSSSTVQPGGLSYKETKDGKSITYGYTGAAYLTTEEGSDESRAFISDTSGNLIQLPRLGLGGKETAVVVPTGNKVTAVMSNEDGAATASQLWMYVGEKTTAGSWTEKAGLTNGKNYVMAVDGYNDDNLIRNSVGKGKALPVNFKELNWNQNGVAQNDEAMKSGTVMARVEDGAFDPKNPNTYYFLTTESDKDPKATAVNPALPKASRDGGALWKLEFNDVKNPLAGAKLTMLLDGSESIFMSKPDNIEVDGLGNILIQEDPGGNDAISRLIAYRISDGKMATVAKFKDVYFKPGGAQFMTNDEENSGVVNATKFIAKAGDTKSYYFLNAQVHVPADKARIDLVGSSTVSQQLVDSIEGGQIYLMTIPSWDLVYNS
;
A
#
# COMPACT_ATOMS: atom_id res chain seq x y z
N MET A 1 20.05 -3.26 -25.14
CA MET A 1 20.65 -1.92 -24.94
C MET A 1 20.51 -1.57 -23.47
N ARG A 2 21.63 -1.29 -22.81
CA ARG A 2 21.65 -0.87 -21.40
C ARG A 2 21.07 0.54 -21.34
N TYR A 3 19.91 0.70 -20.72
CA TYR A 3 19.34 2.02 -20.46
C TYR A 3 20.12 2.62 -19.29
N ALA A 4 21.17 3.36 -19.64
CA ALA A 4 21.89 4.22 -18.71
C ALA A 4 20.97 5.40 -18.37
N TYR A 5 20.78 5.62 -17.06
CA TYR A 5 20.18 6.81 -16.49
C TYR A 5 20.86 8.06 -17.05
N PRO A 6 20.14 9.16 -17.35
CA PRO A 6 20.79 10.44 -17.53
C PRO A 6 21.42 10.85 -16.19
N ILE A 7 22.73 10.66 -16.14
CA ILE A 7 23.63 11.11 -15.09
C ILE A 7 23.53 12.64 -15.03
N VAL A 8 22.93 13.18 -13.97
CA VAL A 8 23.34 14.50 -13.48
C VAL A 8 24.78 14.32 -13.03
N ALA A 9 25.71 14.96 -13.73
CA ALA A 9 27.14 14.85 -13.47
C ALA A 9 27.43 15.11 -11.99
N ALA A 10 27.84 14.06 -11.28
CA ALA A 10 28.47 14.18 -9.98
C ALA A 10 29.83 14.87 -10.17
N ILE A 11 29.93 16.12 -9.74
CA ILE A 11 31.22 16.79 -9.59
C ILE A 11 31.99 16.08 -8.47
N ALA A 12 33.24 15.76 -8.78
CA ALA A 12 34.15 15.00 -7.93
C ALA A 12 34.38 15.63 -6.55
N ALA A 13 34.26 14.76 -5.53
CA ALA A 13 35.01 14.71 -4.27
C ALA A 13 35.60 16.03 -3.75
N GLY A 14 34.76 16.82 -3.08
CA GLY A 14 35.14 17.46 -1.83
C GLY A 14 34.47 16.69 -0.70
N THR A 15 35.19 16.38 0.37
CA THR A 15 34.60 15.89 1.63
C THR A 15 33.61 16.95 2.15
N MET A 16 32.37 16.92 1.65
CA MET A 16 31.27 17.59 2.30
C MET A 16 30.99 16.81 3.57
N VAL A 17 31.31 17.45 4.70
CA VAL A 17 30.74 17.11 5.98
C VAL A 17 29.23 17.12 5.79
N VAL A 18 28.61 15.94 5.80
CA VAL A 18 27.16 15.80 5.80
C VAL A 18 26.69 16.38 7.14
N SER A 19 26.22 17.62 7.12
CA SER A 19 25.55 18.20 8.29
C SER A 19 24.14 17.61 8.35
N ILE A 20 24.03 16.43 8.96
CA ILE A 20 22.77 15.90 9.47
C ILE A 20 22.40 16.79 10.67
N SER A 21 21.48 17.73 10.48
CA SER A 21 20.87 18.52 11.54
C SER A 21 19.36 18.31 11.43
N VAL A 22 18.63 17.62 12.31
CA VAL A 22 18.87 17.14 13.68
C VAL A 22 18.10 15.80 13.83
N ALA A 23 18.61 14.93 14.70
CA ALA A 23 18.23 13.52 14.98
C ALA A 23 18.52 12.51 13.88
N SER A 24 19.66 11.85 14.06
CA SER A 24 20.08 10.66 13.33
C SER A 24 19.11 9.50 13.61
N ALA A 25 18.93 8.60 12.64
CA ALA A 25 18.36 7.26 12.82
C ALA A 25 19.09 6.40 13.90
N ASP A 26 20.12 6.97 14.53
CA ASP A 26 20.96 6.41 15.58
C ASP A 26 20.69 7.03 16.98
N SER A 27 19.48 7.56 17.23
CA SER A 27 19.06 7.99 18.58
C SER A 27 18.70 6.82 19.49
N GLY A 28 18.65 5.59 18.97
CA GLY A 28 18.14 4.39 19.65
C GLY A 28 16.62 4.39 19.84
N PHE A 29 15.93 5.44 19.37
CA PHE A 29 14.48 5.58 19.43
C PHE A 29 13.80 4.74 18.35
N SER A 30 12.87 3.88 18.76
CA SER A 30 12.15 2.97 17.87
C SER A 30 10.74 2.74 18.40
N TYR A 31 9.71 2.92 17.58
CA TYR A 31 8.32 2.65 17.98
C TYR A 31 8.06 1.16 18.14
N MET A 32 8.72 0.34 17.32
CA MET A 32 8.54 -1.10 17.27
C MET A 32 9.70 -1.88 17.90
N GLU A 33 9.44 -3.14 18.23
CA GLU A 33 10.43 -4.12 18.69
C GLU A 33 10.20 -5.49 18.04
N PRO A 34 11.27 -6.27 17.79
CA PRO A 34 11.14 -7.64 17.34
C PRO A 34 10.55 -8.53 18.44
N VAL A 35 9.73 -9.51 18.04
CA VAL A 35 9.12 -10.52 18.92
C VAL A 35 9.71 -11.90 18.63
N ALA A 36 9.79 -12.27 17.35
CA ALA A 36 10.30 -13.56 16.94
C ALA A 36 11.83 -13.67 17.10
N SER A 37 12.30 -14.88 17.38
CA SER A 37 13.71 -15.15 17.68
C SER A 37 14.64 -14.77 16.52
N GLY A 38 15.66 -13.97 16.83
CA GLY A 38 16.70 -13.55 15.88
C GLY A 38 16.27 -12.46 14.90
N VAL A 39 14.99 -12.05 14.88
CA VAL A 39 14.53 -10.92 14.07
C VAL A 39 15.14 -9.62 14.62
N SER A 40 15.58 -8.73 13.73
CA SER A 40 16.06 -7.40 14.09
C SER A 40 15.36 -6.31 13.30
N LEU A 41 15.08 -5.19 13.96
CA LEU A 41 14.58 -3.96 13.35
C LEU A 41 15.65 -2.88 13.46
N LYS A 42 16.02 -2.28 12.32
CA LYS A 42 16.87 -1.09 12.26
C LYS A 42 16.05 0.08 11.77
N VAL A 43 15.98 1.15 12.57
CA VAL A 43 15.38 2.42 12.13
C VAL A 43 16.24 3.02 11.02
N LEU A 44 15.59 3.41 9.92
CA LEU A 44 16.21 4.03 8.76
C LEU A 44 15.99 5.54 8.73
N ALA A 45 14.78 5.99 9.08
CA ALA A 45 14.41 7.40 9.17
C ALA A 45 13.12 7.53 10.01
N THR A 46 12.91 8.70 10.60
CA THR A 46 11.71 9.04 11.38
C THR A 46 11.08 10.31 10.83
N ALA A 47 9.75 10.42 10.88
CA ALA A 47 9.03 11.62 10.48
C ALA A 47 9.62 12.87 11.14
N GLY A 48 9.74 13.92 10.34
CA GLY A 48 10.43 15.15 10.70
C GLY A 48 11.92 15.13 10.38
N ASP A 49 12.59 14.00 10.16
CA ASP A 49 14.02 14.00 9.80
C ASP A 49 14.29 14.79 8.51
N LYS A 50 15.43 15.51 8.47
CA LYS A 50 15.90 16.19 7.27
C LYS A 50 17.03 15.42 6.60
N ILE A 51 16.77 14.93 5.40
CA ILE A 51 17.69 14.14 4.59
C ILE A 51 18.00 14.94 3.33
N ASN A 52 19.21 15.48 3.22
CA ASN A 52 19.64 16.34 2.11
C ASN A 52 18.67 17.51 1.80
N GLY A 53 18.09 18.10 2.84
CA GLY A 53 17.15 19.22 2.72
C GLY A 53 15.68 18.82 2.49
N TYR A 54 15.39 17.54 2.31
CA TYR A 54 14.03 17.01 2.28
C TYR A 54 13.57 16.67 3.70
N THR A 55 12.44 17.23 4.13
CA THR A 55 11.77 16.84 5.39
C THR A 55 10.92 15.61 5.12
N LEU A 56 11.15 14.53 5.86
CA LEU A 56 10.29 13.34 5.79
C LEU A 56 8.94 13.62 6.47
N PHE A 57 7.85 13.43 5.74
CA PHE A 57 6.49 13.59 6.29
C PHE A 57 6.09 12.40 7.16
N GLY A 58 5.15 12.62 8.09
CA GLY A 58 4.51 11.57 8.88
C GLY A 58 3.46 10.80 8.08
N VAL A 59 2.75 9.92 8.78
CA VAL A 59 1.69 9.07 8.20
C VAL A 59 2.21 8.29 6.96
N PRO A 60 3.39 7.62 7.05
CA PRO A 60 3.90 6.79 5.95
C PRO A 60 3.00 5.57 5.80
N ASP A 61 2.75 5.13 4.57
CA ASP A 61 1.81 4.04 4.31
C ASP A 61 2.36 3.12 3.21
N GLY A 62 1.67 2.94 2.09
CA GLY A 62 2.10 2.10 0.98
C GLY A 62 3.58 2.25 0.62
N MET A 63 4.26 1.12 0.44
CA MET A 63 5.68 1.06 0.10
C MET A 63 5.99 0.33 -1.21
N GLY A 64 7.09 0.76 -1.82
CA GLY A 64 7.65 0.21 -3.03
C GLY A 64 9.17 0.16 -2.99
N VAL A 65 9.77 -0.72 -3.78
CA VAL A 65 11.23 -0.75 -3.92
C VAL A 65 11.65 -0.99 -5.37
N LEU A 66 12.60 -0.18 -5.82
CA LEU A 66 13.19 -0.22 -7.15
C LEU A 66 14.71 -0.40 -7.06
N GLN A 67 15.28 -1.08 -8.04
CA GLN A 67 16.73 -1.20 -8.18
C GLN A 67 17.33 0.14 -8.63
N ASP A 68 18.40 0.59 -7.98
CA ASP A 68 19.15 1.78 -8.34
C ASP A 68 20.66 1.46 -8.36
N GLY A 69 21.17 0.99 -9.51
CA GLY A 69 22.55 0.51 -9.60
C GLY A 69 22.79 -0.68 -8.65
N ASN A 70 23.71 -0.53 -7.69
CA ASN A 70 23.93 -1.51 -6.62
C ASN A 70 23.10 -1.24 -5.35
N ASN A 71 22.32 -0.16 -5.37
CA ASN A 71 21.52 0.36 -4.27
C ASN A 71 20.03 0.14 -4.56
N ALA A 72 19.18 0.61 -3.66
CA ALA A 72 17.74 0.58 -3.83
C ALA A 72 17.13 1.98 -3.66
N THR A 73 16.02 2.22 -4.34
CA THR A 73 15.15 3.37 -4.07
C THR A 73 13.87 2.85 -3.45
N ILE A 74 13.58 3.31 -2.24
CA ILE A 74 12.33 3.06 -1.55
C ILE A 74 11.35 4.15 -1.98
N LEU A 75 10.17 3.75 -2.46
CA LEU A 75 9.05 4.64 -2.72
C LEU A 75 8.05 4.46 -1.57
N MET A 76 7.50 5.55 -1.08
CA MET A 76 6.57 5.51 0.05
C MET A 76 5.59 6.67 -0.07
N ASN A 77 4.31 6.37 -0.16
CA ASN A 77 3.29 7.43 -0.07
C ASN A 77 2.97 7.74 1.38
N HIS A 78 2.21 8.82 1.56
CA HIS A 78 1.80 9.29 2.85
C HIS A 78 0.29 9.51 2.86
N GLU A 79 -0.40 8.94 3.84
CA GLU A 79 -1.86 8.93 3.96
C GLU A 79 -2.42 10.26 4.52
N LEU A 80 -1.87 11.37 4.03
CA LEU A 80 -2.19 12.70 4.54
C LEU A 80 -3.59 13.15 4.12
N SER A 81 -4.42 13.45 5.11
CA SER A 81 -5.74 14.03 4.89
C SER A 81 -5.66 15.43 4.30
N ALA A 82 -6.40 15.67 3.22
CA ALA A 82 -6.54 17.01 2.64
C ALA A 82 -7.40 17.95 3.50
N ALA A 83 -8.10 17.44 4.52
CA ALA A 83 -8.77 18.24 5.53
C ALA A 83 -7.82 18.77 6.62
N ASP A 84 -6.61 18.21 6.74
CA ASP A 84 -5.59 18.74 7.65
C ASP A 84 -5.13 20.14 7.17
N LYS A 85 -4.92 21.03 8.14
CA LYS A 85 -4.63 22.45 7.87
C LYS A 85 -3.24 22.67 7.30
N VAL A 86 -2.29 21.79 7.63
CA VAL A 86 -0.91 21.87 7.13
C VAL A 86 -0.81 21.12 5.81
N ALA A 87 -1.27 19.86 5.76
CA ALA A 87 -1.27 19.04 4.56
C ALA A 87 -2.08 19.68 3.42
N GLY A 88 -3.30 20.12 3.68
CA GLY A 88 -4.24 20.62 2.68
C GLY A 88 -3.71 21.80 1.85
N ILE A 89 -2.79 22.60 2.40
CA ILE A 89 -2.14 23.72 1.72
C ILE A 89 -0.73 23.41 1.22
N ALA A 90 -0.14 22.31 1.65
CA ALA A 90 1.23 21.95 1.32
C ALA A 90 1.32 21.58 -0.16
N LYS A 91 2.08 22.36 -0.93
CA LYS A 91 2.21 22.19 -2.39
C LYS A 91 2.96 20.90 -2.72
N ARG A 92 2.47 20.18 -3.72
CA ARG A 92 3.01 18.95 -4.29
C ARG A 92 3.17 19.08 -5.79
N ALA A 93 4.00 18.22 -6.38
CA ALA A 93 4.18 18.16 -7.84
C ALA A 93 4.42 19.56 -8.45
N ASN A 94 5.37 20.32 -7.88
CA ASN A 94 5.67 21.70 -8.29
C ASN A 94 4.47 22.68 -8.21
N GLY A 95 3.54 22.46 -7.29
CA GLY A 95 2.37 23.33 -7.06
C GLY A 95 1.14 22.97 -7.88
N LEU A 96 1.14 21.82 -8.56
CA LEU A 96 -0.02 21.33 -9.32
C LEU A 96 -1.00 20.51 -8.46
N ALA A 97 -0.59 20.12 -7.25
CA ALA A 97 -1.40 19.40 -6.28
C ALA A 97 -1.10 19.86 -4.84
N THR A 98 -1.89 19.38 -3.88
CA THR A 98 -1.65 19.56 -2.43
C THR A 98 -1.87 18.27 -1.63
N ALA A 99 -1.59 18.30 -0.31
CA ALA A 99 -1.81 17.21 0.65
C ALA A 99 -0.89 15.97 0.51
N SER A 100 -1.42 14.80 0.18
CA SER A 100 -0.66 13.55 0.09
C SER A 100 0.46 13.63 -0.95
N THR A 101 1.52 12.84 -0.76
CA THR A 101 2.67 12.80 -1.66
C THR A 101 3.35 11.44 -1.66
N VAL A 102 4.38 11.30 -2.48
CA VAL A 102 5.24 10.12 -2.52
C VAL A 102 6.69 10.54 -2.27
N SER A 103 7.27 10.02 -1.20
CA SER A 103 8.70 10.08 -0.89
C SER A 103 9.48 9.06 -1.73
N ALA A 104 10.63 9.47 -2.24
CA ALA A 104 11.64 8.59 -2.83
C ALA A 104 12.92 8.67 -2.01
N LEU A 105 13.32 7.55 -1.39
CA LEU A 105 14.46 7.45 -0.47
C LEU A 105 15.54 6.56 -1.07
N ASN A 106 16.75 7.08 -1.22
CA ASN A 106 17.90 6.33 -1.72
C ASN A 106 18.53 5.54 -0.56
N PHE A 107 18.42 4.21 -0.63
CA PHE A 107 19.01 3.28 0.32
C PHE A 107 20.34 2.73 -0.21
N ASP A 108 21.42 3.00 0.52
CA ASP A 108 22.73 2.45 0.22
C ASP A 108 22.87 1.05 0.84
N THR A 109 23.01 0.03 0.00
CA THR A 109 23.09 -1.38 0.44
C THR A 109 24.44 -1.71 1.08
N ALA A 110 25.47 -0.88 0.87
CA ALA A 110 26.77 -1.07 1.49
C ALA A 110 26.78 -0.62 2.95
N THR A 111 26.16 0.52 3.25
CA THR A 111 26.06 1.08 4.61
C THR A 111 24.79 0.65 5.34
N GLY A 112 23.77 0.21 4.60
CA GLY A 112 22.48 -0.20 5.12
C GLY A 112 21.65 0.98 5.66
N GLY A 113 21.74 2.15 5.05
CA GLY A 113 21.07 3.38 5.51
C GLY A 113 20.56 4.25 4.37
N ILE A 114 19.73 5.24 4.70
CA ILE A 114 19.24 6.22 3.73
C ILE A 114 20.29 7.31 3.53
N VAL A 115 20.68 7.54 2.27
CA VAL A 115 21.70 8.51 1.87
C VAL A 115 21.13 9.70 1.10
N GLY A 116 19.85 9.64 0.74
CA GLY A 116 19.13 10.71 0.05
C GLY A 116 17.61 10.54 0.13
N ALA A 117 16.89 11.64 0.05
CA ALA A 117 15.43 11.65 0.01
C ALA A 117 14.93 12.82 -0.84
N THR A 118 13.84 12.61 -1.58
CA THR A 118 13.17 13.64 -2.38
C THR A 118 11.68 13.34 -2.51
N GLU A 119 10.86 14.36 -2.79
CA GLU A 119 9.50 14.13 -3.32
C GLU A 119 9.62 13.55 -4.74
N LEU A 120 8.95 12.42 -5.00
CA LEU A 120 8.88 11.81 -6.34
C LEU A 120 8.06 12.69 -7.29
N LEU A 121 6.91 13.18 -6.84
CA LEU A 121 5.92 13.85 -7.68
C LEU A 121 6.46 15.17 -8.25
N LYS A 122 6.41 15.33 -9.58
CA LYS A 122 6.87 16.53 -10.30
C LYS A 122 5.81 17.12 -11.21
N ASN A 123 4.91 16.27 -11.71
CA ASN A 123 3.84 16.66 -12.61
C ASN A 123 2.59 15.80 -12.35
N ILE A 124 1.43 16.30 -12.76
CA ILE A 124 0.18 15.56 -12.70
C ILE A 124 -0.65 15.77 -13.97
N SER A 125 -1.23 14.68 -14.48
CA SER A 125 -2.25 14.71 -15.52
C SER A 125 -3.58 14.27 -14.95
N TRP A 126 -4.52 15.20 -14.93
CA TRP A 126 -5.88 15.01 -14.42
C TRP A 126 -6.80 14.55 -15.53
N TYR A 127 -7.78 13.70 -15.20
CA TYR A 127 -8.80 13.32 -16.17
C TYR A 127 -9.96 14.31 -16.14
N ASP A 128 -10.37 14.79 -17.31
CA ASP A 128 -11.54 15.63 -17.46
C ASP A 128 -12.75 14.78 -17.89
N TYR A 129 -13.68 14.54 -16.96
CA TYR A 129 -14.90 13.75 -17.19
C TYR A 129 -15.86 14.39 -18.20
N ALA A 130 -15.81 15.71 -18.40
CA ALA A 130 -16.70 16.37 -19.36
C ALA A 130 -16.22 16.19 -20.81
N THR A 131 -14.91 16.20 -21.04
CA THR A 131 -14.31 16.11 -22.38
C THR A 131 -13.76 14.72 -22.70
N GLY A 132 -13.56 13.88 -21.69
CA GLY A 132 -12.93 12.56 -21.81
C GLY A 132 -11.44 12.62 -22.12
N GLN A 133 -10.77 13.73 -21.79
CA GLN A 133 -9.36 13.98 -22.10
C GLN A 133 -8.53 14.22 -20.84
N TYR A 134 -7.21 14.05 -20.95
CA TYR A 134 -6.29 14.44 -19.88
C TYR A 134 -5.89 15.91 -19.99
N GLY A 135 -5.75 16.57 -18.84
CA GLY A 135 -5.38 17.99 -18.75
C GLY A 135 -4.68 18.35 -17.45
N SER A 136 -4.55 19.66 -17.21
CA SER A 136 -3.85 20.22 -16.05
C SER A 136 -4.76 20.59 -14.89
N LYS A 137 -6.07 20.32 -14.99
CA LYS A 137 -7.05 20.59 -13.94
C LYS A 137 -7.96 19.38 -13.74
N PRO A 138 -8.28 19.01 -12.49
CA PRO A 138 -9.27 18.00 -12.23
C PRO A 138 -10.68 18.52 -12.56
N THR A 139 -11.53 17.64 -13.04
CA THR A 139 -12.98 17.87 -13.15
C THR A 139 -13.71 16.70 -12.52
N ALA A 140 -14.99 16.90 -12.20
CA ALA A 140 -15.82 15.87 -11.57
C ALA A 140 -16.78 15.25 -12.61
N PRO A 141 -17.15 13.97 -12.47
CA PRO A 141 -18.27 13.40 -13.21
C PRO A 141 -19.58 14.10 -12.83
N SER A 142 -20.56 14.03 -13.74
CA SER A 142 -21.87 14.65 -13.51
C SER A 142 -22.56 14.06 -12.27
N GLY A 143 -23.06 14.94 -11.40
CA GLY A 143 -23.78 14.56 -10.17
C GLY A 143 -22.88 14.21 -8.97
N ALA A 144 -21.56 14.25 -9.11
CA ALA A 144 -20.65 14.08 -7.97
C ALA A 144 -20.84 15.18 -6.93
N ALA A 145 -20.83 14.80 -5.65
CA ALA A 145 -20.85 15.75 -4.55
C ALA A 145 -19.54 16.57 -4.54
N ALA A 146 -19.63 17.88 -4.30
CA ALA A 146 -18.44 18.74 -4.28
C ALA A 146 -17.51 18.47 -3.09
N LYS A 147 -18.02 17.85 -2.03
CA LYS A 147 -17.28 17.51 -0.81
C LYS A 147 -17.67 16.14 -0.29
N ASP A 148 -16.73 15.48 0.38
CA ASP A 148 -16.98 14.26 1.15
C ASP A 148 -17.67 14.56 2.50
N ALA A 149 -17.89 13.51 3.31
CA ALA A 149 -18.51 13.61 4.62
C ALA A 149 -17.66 14.39 5.66
N PHE A 150 -16.36 14.53 5.43
CA PHE A 150 -15.42 15.24 6.29
C PHE A 150 -15.18 16.69 5.85
N GLY A 151 -15.79 17.11 4.73
CA GLY A 151 -15.70 18.46 4.18
C GLY A 151 -14.52 18.68 3.23
N THR A 152 -13.77 17.63 2.89
CA THR A 152 -12.71 17.61 1.88
C THR A 152 -13.31 17.80 0.50
N GLY A 153 -12.65 18.56 -0.37
CA GLY A 153 -13.14 18.77 -1.74
C GLY A 153 -12.93 17.55 -2.64
N ASN A 154 -14.01 16.99 -3.19
CA ASN A 154 -13.92 15.93 -4.18
C ASN A 154 -13.47 16.48 -5.54
N HIS A 155 -12.71 15.67 -6.28
CA HIS A 155 -12.19 16.03 -7.62
C HIS A 155 -11.45 17.39 -7.63
N ALA A 156 -10.75 17.69 -6.54
CA ALA A 156 -9.91 18.87 -6.38
C ALA A 156 -8.43 18.57 -6.66
N ILE A 157 -7.58 19.61 -6.62
CA ILE A 157 -6.12 19.42 -6.77
C ILE A 157 -5.47 18.76 -5.54
N ALA A 158 -6.20 18.67 -4.42
CA ALA A 158 -5.72 17.98 -3.23
C ALA A 158 -5.72 16.48 -3.49
N LEU A 159 -4.62 15.82 -3.14
CA LEU A 159 -4.48 14.36 -3.12
C LEU A 159 -4.79 13.90 -1.69
N ASN A 160 -5.85 13.13 -1.51
CA ASN A 160 -6.38 12.83 -0.18
C ASN A 160 -6.09 11.40 0.24
N ARG A 161 -5.44 11.21 1.40
CA ARG A 161 -5.24 9.90 2.04
C ARG A 161 -4.76 8.84 1.04
N PHE A 162 -3.55 9.03 0.52
CA PHE A 162 -2.89 7.96 -0.21
C PHE A 162 -2.58 6.83 0.77
N CYS A 163 -3.45 5.81 0.78
CA CYS A 163 -3.32 4.59 1.57
C CYS A 163 -2.30 3.65 0.90
N SER A 164 -2.46 2.34 0.92
CA SER A 164 -1.46 1.45 0.36
C SER A 164 -1.08 1.69 -1.12
N SER A 165 -0.08 0.94 -1.58
CA SER A 165 0.51 1.11 -2.91
C SER A 165 0.99 -0.19 -3.52
N SER A 166 1.26 -0.13 -4.82
CA SER A 166 1.99 -1.20 -5.49
C SER A 166 3.03 -0.66 -6.46
N THR A 167 4.18 -1.34 -6.51
CA THR A 167 5.25 -1.00 -7.46
C THR A 167 5.33 -2.00 -8.58
N VAL A 168 5.10 -1.53 -9.80
CA VAL A 168 5.38 -2.28 -11.02
C VAL A 168 6.88 -2.19 -11.32
N GLN A 169 7.55 -3.33 -11.30
CA GLN A 169 8.95 -3.44 -11.69
C GLN A 169 9.13 -3.16 -13.21
N PRO A 170 10.31 -2.69 -13.65
CA PRO A 170 10.58 -2.43 -15.06
C PRO A 170 10.18 -3.60 -15.97
N GLY A 171 9.37 -3.31 -16.98
CA GLY A 171 8.88 -4.30 -17.94
C GLY A 171 7.58 -5.00 -17.54
N GLY A 172 7.10 -4.85 -16.30
CA GLY A 172 5.85 -5.45 -15.83
C GLY A 172 4.59 -4.99 -16.58
N LEU A 173 4.63 -3.78 -17.17
CA LEU A 173 3.58 -3.25 -18.03
C LEU A 173 3.90 -3.39 -19.54
N SER A 174 4.83 -4.27 -19.91
CA SER A 174 5.22 -4.51 -21.31
C SER A 174 5.05 -5.97 -21.73
N TYR A 175 4.89 -6.19 -23.04
CA TYR A 175 4.87 -7.52 -23.64
C TYR A 175 5.60 -7.48 -24.99
N LYS A 176 6.49 -8.45 -25.22
CA LYS A 176 7.22 -8.60 -26.47
C LYS A 176 6.66 -9.76 -27.28
N GLU A 177 6.24 -9.49 -28.49
CA GLU A 177 5.72 -10.45 -29.46
C GLU A 177 6.66 -10.50 -30.67
N THR A 178 6.92 -11.68 -31.23
CA THR A 178 7.61 -11.80 -32.52
C THR A 178 6.58 -12.12 -33.60
N LYS A 179 6.45 -11.25 -34.58
CA LYS A 179 5.53 -11.39 -35.71
C LYS A 179 6.29 -11.17 -37.01
N ASP A 180 6.18 -12.12 -37.94
CA ASP A 180 6.87 -12.07 -39.26
C ASP A 180 8.38 -11.81 -39.16
N GLY A 181 9.03 -12.42 -38.16
CA GLY A 181 10.46 -12.25 -37.89
C GLY A 181 10.84 -10.90 -37.25
N LYS A 182 9.88 -10.03 -36.92
CA LYS A 182 10.10 -8.74 -36.26
C LYS A 182 9.64 -8.78 -34.81
N SER A 183 10.47 -8.26 -33.91
CA SER A 183 10.09 -8.09 -32.50
C SER A 183 9.32 -6.79 -32.31
N ILE A 184 8.10 -6.89 -31.78
CA ILE A 184 7.22 -5.78 -31.46
C ILE A 184 7.10 -5.70 -29.94
N THR A 185 7.30 -4.52 -29.37
CA THR A 185 7.09 -4.27 -27.94
C THR A 185 5.78 -3.49 -27.75
N TYR A 186 4.83 -4.12 -27.09
CA TYR A 186 3.61 -3.50 -26.58
C TYR A 186 3.85 -3.03 -25.15
N GLY A 187 3.19 -1.95 -24.73
CA GLY A 187 3.26 -1.53 -23.33
C GLY A 187 4.35 -0.53 -22.97
N TYR A 188 4.51 -0.37 -21.66
CA TYR A 188 5.51 0.49 -21.05
C TYR A 188 6.59 -0.35 -20.36
N THR A 189 7.85 -0.06 -20.67
CA THR A 189 9.01 -0.83 -20.20
C THR A 189 9.62 -0.28 -18.91
N GLY A 190 9.26 0.92 -18.49
CA GLY A 190 9.74 1.50 -17.23
C GLY A 190 9.03 0.91 -16.01
N ALA A 191 9.46 1.33 -14.83
CA ALA A 191 8.75 1.05 -13.58
C ALA A 191 7.62 2.07 -13.37
N ALA A 192 6.64 1.67 -12.57
CA ALA A 192 5.53 2.53 -12.19
C ALA A 192 5.13 2.29 -10.73
N TYR A 193 4.50 3.29 -10.11
CA TYR A 193 4.05 3.27 -8.72
C TYR A 193 2.56 3.62 -8.68
N LEU A 194 1.71 2.70 -8.22
CA LEU A 194 0.27 2.90 -8.07
C LEU A 194 -0.04 3.27 -6.63
N THR A 195 -0.97 4.19 -6.45
CA THR A 195 -1.55 4.56 -5.15
C THR A 195 -2.96 5.08 -5.38
N THR A 196 -3.79 5.03 -4.34
CA THR A 196 -5.22 5.33 -4.39
C THR A 196 -5.61 6.24 -3.24
N GLU A 197 -6.68 7.01 -3.42
CA GLU A 197 -7.27 7.79 -2.34
C GLU A 197 -8.27 6.94 -1.56
N GLU A 198 -8.28 7.11 -0.24
CA GLU A 198 -9.12 6.37 0.70
C GLU A 198 -9.90 7.40 1.52
N GLY A 199 -11.12 7.75 1.07
CA GLY A 199 -11.82 8.90 1.68
C GLY A 199 -13.30 9.02 1.37
N SER A 200 -13.74 8.64 0.16
CA SER A 200 -15.16 8.50 -0.16
C SER A 200 -15.39 7.73 -1.45
N ASP A 201 -16.66 7.51 -1.81
CA ASP A 201 -17.08 6.97 -3.10
C ASP A 201 -16.50 7.74 -4.30
N GLU A 202 -16.09 9.00 -4.14
CA GLU A 202 -15.51 9.84 -5.19
C GLU A 202 -13.96 9.81 -5.24
N SER A 203 -13.32 9.02 -4.37
CA SER A 203 -11.88 8.86 -4.32
C SER A 203 -11.30 8.29 -5.62
N ARG A 204 -10.07 8.71 -5.96
CA ARG A 204 -9.44 8.46 -7.26
C ARG A 204 -8.23 7.53 -7.15
N ALA A 205 -7.93 6.83 -8.24
CA ALA A 205 -6.71 6.05 -8.41
C ALA A 205 -5.66 6.81 -9.22
N PHE A 206 -4.37 6.60 -8.92
CA PHE A 206 -3.26 7.22 -9.62
C PHE A 206 -2.12 6.25 -9.93
N ILE A 207 -1.32 6.60 -10.94
CA ILE A 207 -0.06 5.92 -11.24
C ILE A 207 1.02 6.93 -11.59
N SER A 208 2.22 6.76 -11.02
CA SER A 208 3.40 7.57 -11.30
C SER A 208 4.45 6.78 -12.06
N ASP A 209 5.14 7.41 -13.01
CA ASP A 209 6.42 6.92 -13.51
C ASP A 209 7.58 7.34 -12.59
N THR A 210 8.77 6.78 -12.80
CA THR A 210 9.95 7.13 -11.98
C THR A 210 10.51 8.53 -12.27
N SER A 211 9.92 9.28 -13.21
CA SER A 211 10.26 10.69 -13.45
C SER A 211 9.31 11.64 -12.72
N GLY A 212 8.36 11.11 -11.94
CA GLY A 212 7.44 11.89 -11.14
C GLY A 212 6.21 12.39 -11.90
N ASN A 213 5.87 11.79 -13.03
CA ASN A 213 4.64 12.09 -13.75
C ASN A 213 3.49 11.25 -13.20
N LEU A 214 2.66 11.85 -12.34
CA LEU A 214 1.47 11.23 -11.78
C LEU A 214 0.28 11.35 -12.76
N ILE A 215 -0.47 10.28 -12.97
CA ILE A 215 -1.61 10.25 -13.89
C ILE A 215 -2.82 9.70 -13.15
N GLN A 216 -3.96 10.40 -13.20
CA GLN A 216 -5.24 9.89 -12.68
C GLN A 216 -5.74 8.72 -13.55
N LEU A 217 -6.26 7.66 -12.94
CA LEU A 217 -6.76 6.48 -13.63
C LEU A 217 -8.28 6.29 -13.40
N PRO A 218 -9.15 7.08 -14.06
CA PRO A 218 -10.60 7.08 -13.78
C PRO A 218 -11.29 5.75 -14.06
N ARG A 219 -10.72 4.93 -14.96
CA ARG A 219 -11.31 3.65 -15.38
C ARG A 219 -11.08 2.50 -14.39
N LEU A 220 -10.22 2.70 -13.39
CA LEU A 220 -10.10 1.76 -12.26
C LEU A 220 -11.31 1.87 -11.32
N GLY A 221 -12.18 2.87 -11.52
CA GLY A 221 -13.35 3.14 -10.71
C GLY A 221 -13.11 4.24 -9.69
N LEU A 222 -14.20 4.84 -9.22
CA LEU A 222 -14.20 5.77 -8.10
C LEU A 222 -14.68 5.04 -6.84
N GLY A 223 -13.99 5.26 -5.73
CA GLY A 223 -14.28 4.65 -4.43
C GLY A 223 -13.09 4.78 -3.49
N GLY A 224 -13.32 4.65 -2.17
CA GLY A 224 -12.24 4.61 -1.20
C GLY A 224 -11.46 3.32 -1.41
N LYS A 225 -10.38 3.38 -2.19
CA LYS A 225 -9.61 2.19 -2.55
C LYS A 225 -8.37 2.13 -1.67
N GLU A 226 -8.21 1.01 -0.99
CA GLU A 226 -7.03 0.74 -0.16
C GLU A 226 -5.80 0.57 -1.04
N THR A 227 -5.91 -0.32 -2.03
CA THR A 227 -4.79 -0.60 -2.94
C THR A 227 -5.24 -0.85 -4.37
N ALA A 228 -4.30 -0.69 -5.30
CA ALA A 228 -4.44 -1.07 -6.70
C ALA A 228 -3.19 -1.83 -7.16
N VAL A 229 -3.35 -3.09 -7.58
CA VAL A 229 -2.25 -4.02 -7.88
C VAL A 229 -2.35 -4.55 -9.30
N VAL A 230 -1.30 -4.34 -10.10
CA VAL A 230 -1.24 -4.85 -11.47
C VAL A 230 -1.20 -6.38 -11.48
N VAL A 231 -2.10 -6.98 -12.24
CA VAL A 231 -2.18 -8.43 -12.44
C VAL A 231 -1.02 -8.88 -13.35
N PRO A 232 -0.23 -9.90 -12.98
CA PRO A 232 0.92 -10.37 -13.74
C PRO A 232 0.51 -11.25 -14.95
N THR A 233 -0.29 -10.70 -15.86
CA THR A 233 -0.86 -11.42 -17.03
C THR A 233 0.20 -11.94 -18.01
N GLY A 234 1.38 -11.32 -18.05
CA GLY A 234 2.49 -11.72 -18.94
C GLY A 234 2.18 -11.66 -20.44
N ASN A 235 1.12 -10.96 -20.85
CA ASN A 235 0.68 -10.84 -22.24
C ASN A 235 0.16 -9.42 -22.56
N LYS A 236 -0.55 -9.27 -23.68
CA LYS A 236 -1.14 -7.98 -24.10
C LYS A 236 -2.26 -7.49 -23.18
N VAL A 237 -2.90 -8.35 -22.40
CA VAL A 237 -3.92 -7.91 -21.42
C VAL A 237 -3.22 -7.13 -20.31
N THR A 238 -3.75 -5.97 -19.95
CA THR A 238 -3.40 -5.28 -18.71
C THR A 238 -4.60 -5.38 -17.79
N ALA A 239 -4.39 -5.90 -16.59
CA ALA A 239 -5.43 -5.92 -15.58
C ALA A 239 -4.88 -5.38 -14.26
N VAL A 240 -5.76 -4.83 -13.43
CA VAL A 240 -5.45 -4.25 -12.12
C VAL A 240 -6.54 -4.69 -11.14
N MET A 241 -6.17 -5.33 -10.04
CA MET A 241 -7.08 -5.55 -8.92
C MET A 241 -7.13 -4.27 -8.09
N SER A 242 -8.31 -3.81 -7.71
CA SER A 242 -8.48 -2.68 -6.79
C SER A 242 -9.32 -3.12 -5.60
N ASN A 243 -8.81 -2.88 -4.40
CA ASN A 243 -9.44 -3.28 -3.15
C ASN A 243 -10.12 -2.05 -2.55
N GLU A 244 -11.41 -2.14 -2.22
CA GLU A 244 -12.17 -1.00 -1.69
C GLU A 244 -12.35 -1.13 -0.18
N ASP A 245 -11.78 -0.22 0.60
CA ASP A 245 -12.11 -0.08 2.02
C ASP A 245 -13.36 0.81 2.19
N GLY A 246 -14.49 0.30 1.71
CA GLY A 246 -15.81 0.81 2.05
C GLY A 246 -16.31 0.20 3.36
N ALA A 247 -17.47 0.61 3.86
CA ALA A 247 -18.03 0.04 5.09
C ALA A 247 -18.16 -1.51 5.04
N ALA A 248 -18.28 -2.17 6.20
CA ALA A 248 -18.42 -3.64 6.32
C ALA A 248 -19.48 -4.27 5.40
N THR A 249 -20.51 -3.49 5.05
CA THR A 249 -21.63 -3.90 4.19
C THR A 249 -21.65 -3.19 2.84
N ALA A 250 -20.56 -2.51 2.47
CA ALA A 250 -20.44 -1.69 1.27
C ALA A 250 -18.98 -1.61 0.77
N SER A 251 -18.25 -2.72 0.84
CA SER A 251 -16.89 -2.84 0.29
C SER A 251 -16.84 -3.97 -0.74
N GLN A 252 -16.07 -3.81 -1.82
CA GLN A 252 -15.98 -4.80 -2.89
C GLN A 252 -14.55 -4.97 -3.42
N LEU A 253 -14.30 -6.08 -4.10
CA LEU A 253 -13.08 -6.32 -4.85
C LEU A 253 -13.32 -6.07 -6.34
N TRP A 254 -12.56 -5.14 -6.92
CA TRP A 254 -12.71 -4.66 -8.29
C TRP A 254 -11.59 -5.16 -9.18
N MET A 255 -11.83 -5.17 -10.49
CA MET A 255 -10.80 -5.47 -11.49
C MET A 255 -10.99 -4.59 -12.72
N TYR A 256 -9.94 -3.85 -13.09
CA TYR A 256 -9.84 -3.24 -14.40
C TYR A 256 -9.23 -4.23 -15.41
N VAL A 257 -9.69 -4.23 -16.67
CA VAL A 257 -9.10 -5.00 -17.77
C VAL A 257 -9.04 -4.16 -19.06
N GLY A 258 -7.82 -3.89 -19.53
CA GLY A 258 -7.50 -3.21 -20.79
C GLY A 258 -6.47 -3.99 -21.63
N GLU A 259 -5.94 -3.35 -22.68
CA GLU A 259 -5.00 -3.99 -23.62
C GLU A 259 -3.82 -3.07 -23.95
N LYS A 260 -2.60 -3.61 -23.83
CA LYS A 260 -1.35 -2.94 -24.17
C LYS A 260 -1.30 -2.62 -25.66
N THR A 261 -0.83 -1.43 -26.00
CA THR A 261 -0.67 -0.96 -27.37
C THR A 261 0.77 -0.52 -27.65
N THR A 262 1.09 -0.15 -28.89
CA THR A 262 2.43 0.30 -29.31
C THR A 262 2.53 1.82 -29.46
N ALA A 263 1.43 2.56 -29.27
CA ALA A 263 1.34 3.99 -29.57
C ALA A 263 0.68 4.75 -28.42
N GLY A 264 0.85 6.08 -28.41
CA GLY A 264 0.32 6.97 -27.37
C GLY A 264 1.30 7.23 -26.22
N SER A 265 0.77 7.86 -25.18
CA SER A 265 1.43 8.09 -23.90
C SER A 265 1.87 6.77 -23.26
N TRP A 266 2.65 6.84 -22.19
CA TRP A 266 3.12 5.63 -21.54
C TRP A 266 1.98 4.83 -20.88
N THR A 267 0.94 5.49 -20.34
CA THR A 267 -0.25 4.83 -19.78
C THR A 267 -1.16 4.25 -20.86
N GLU A 268 -1.28 4.92 -22.02
CA GLU A 268 -1.99 4.39 -23.19
C GLU A 268 -1.32 3.14 -23.76
N LYS A 269 0.02 3.18 -23.91
CA LYS A 269 0.80 2.00 -24.30
C LYS A 269 0.62 0.88 -23.29
N ALA A 270 0.69 1.18 -21.99
CA ALA A 270 0.49 0.21 -20.92
C ALA A 270 -0.93 -0.38 -20.88
N GLY A 271 -1.89 0.14 -21.66
CA GLY A 271 -3.26 -0.37 -21.67
C GLY A 271 -4.05 -0.01 -20.41
N LEU A 272 -3.69 1.09 -19.74
CA LEU A 272 -4.33 1.56 -18.50
C LEU A 272 -5.47 2.56 -18.75
N THR A 273 -5.74 2.92 -20.01
CA THR A 273 -6.72 3.96 -20.38
C THR A 273 -7.80 3.49 -21.35
N ASN A 274 -7.77 2.23 -21.82
CA ASN A 274 -8.66 1.72 -22.88
C ASN A 274 -9.59 0.58 -22.44
N GLY A 275 -9.45 0.12 -21.20
CA GLY A 275 -10.19 -1.00 -20.63
C GLY A 275 -11.55 -0.69 -20.03
N LYS A 276 -12.10 -1.73 -19.40
CA LYS A 276 -13.38 -1.78 -18.68
C LYS A 276 -13.14 -2.11 -17.21
N ASN A 277 -14.12 -1.78 -16.38
CA ASN A 277 -14.09 -2.05 -14.94
C ASN A 277 -15.05 -3.18 -14.59
N TYR A 278 -14.71 -3.96 -13.57
CA TYR A 278 -15.47 -5.14 -13.16
C TYR A 278 -15.48 -5.27 -11.64
N VAL A 279 -16.48 -5.96 -11.09
CA VAL A 279 -16.55 -6.36 -9.67
C VAL A 279 -16.57 -7.88 -9.53
N MET A 280 -15.92 -8.38 -8.48
CA MET A 280 -15.96 -9.79 -8.10
C MET A 280 -17.38 -10.20 -7.70
N ALA A 281 -17.84 -11.34 -8.22
CA ALA A 281 -19.11 -11.94 -7.85
C ALA A 281 -18.96 -13.45 -7.62
N VAL A 282 -19.57 -13.94 -6.54
CA VAL A 282 -19.72 -15.35 -6.22
C VAL A 282 -21.21 -15.68 -6.28
N ASP A 283 -21.63 -16.46 -7.28
CA ASP A 283 -23.06 -16.71 -7.51
C ASP A 283 -23.70 -17.42 -6.30
N GLY A 284 -24.79 -16.83 -5.78
CA GLY A 284 -25.49 -17.32 -4.59
C GLY A 284 -24.91 -16.83 -3.25
N TYR A 285 -23.84 -16.04 -3.27
CA TYR A 285 -23.17 -15.47 -2.10
C TYR A 285 -22.96 -13.97 -2.28
N ASN A 286 -23.93 -13.19 -1.80
CA ASN A 286 -23.95 -11.74 -1.98
C ASN A 286 -23.09 -10.98 -0.95
N ASP A 287 -22.70 -11.62 0.16
CA ASP A 287 -21.89 -10.97 1.19
C ASP A 287 -20.93 -11.94 1.92
N ASP A 288 -19.90 -11.37 2.55
CA ASP A 288 -18.89 -12.08 3.35
C ASP A 288 -19.52 -12.93 4.46
N ASN A 289 -20.47 -12.37 5.21
CA ASN A 289 -21.13 -13.04 6.32
C ASN A 289 -21.84 -14.33 5.88
N LEU A 290 -22.49 -14.33 4.72
CA LEU A 290 -23.10 -15.51 4.14
C LEU A 290 -22.04 -16.57 3.81
N ILE A 291 -20.89 -16.18 3.26
CA ILE A 291 -19.77 -17.10 2.96
C ILE A 291 -19.22 -17.71 4.27
N ARG A 292 -18.97 -16.89 5.30
CA ARG A 292 -18.51 -17.35 6.63
C ARG A 292 -19.44 -18.40 7.23
N ASN A 293 -20.74 -18.13 7.19
CA ASN A 293 -21.75 -18.99 7.82
C ASN A 293 -22.03 -20.29 7.07
N SER A 294 -22.07 -20.25 5.74
CA SER A 294 -22.56 -21.39 4.93
C SER A 294 -21.44 -22.22 4.28
N VAL A 295 -20.26 -21.62 4.07
CA VAL A 295 -19.13 -22.26 3.39
C VAL A 295 -18.00 -22.48 4.38
N GLY A 296 -17.53 -21.40 5.01
CA GLY A 296 -16.44 -21.40 5.97
C GLY A 296 -15.05 -21.60 5.37
N LYS A 297 -14.04 -21.59 6.24
CA LYS A 297 -12.61 -21.67 5.92
C LYS A 297 -12.24 -22.91 5.08
N GLY A 298 -11.29 -22.73 4.16
CA GLY A 298 -10.63 -23.79 3.40
C GLY A 298 -11.41 -24.36 2.21
N LYS A 299 -12.61 -23.82 1.91
CA LYS A 299 -13.41 -24.24 0.75
C LYS A 299 -13.40 -23.19 -0.34
N ALA A 300 -13.28 -23.65 -1.57
CA ALA A 300 -13.22 -22.79 -2.75
C ALA A 300 -14.61 -22.56 -3.35
N LEU A 301 -14.90 -21.30 -3.73
CA LEU A 301 -16.11 -20.89 -4.44
C LEU A 301 -15.75 -20.34 -5.82
N PRO A 302 -16.51 -20.65 -6.88
CA PRO A 302 -16.27 -20.09 -8.20
C PRO A 302 -16.60 -18.59 -8.22
N VAL A 303 -15.68 -17.81 -8.79
CA VAL A 303 -15.79 -16.38 -8.99
C VAL A 303 -16.00 -16.08 -10.46
N ASN A 304 -16.90 -15.15 -10.74
CA ASN A 304 -16.98 -14.45 -12.01
C ASN A 304 -16.85 -12.93 -11.79
N PHE A 305 -16.61 -12.19 -12.87
CA PHE A 305 -16.43 -10.74 -12.83
C PHE A 305 -17.54 -10.06 -13.62
N LYS A 306 -18.33 -9.20 -12.98
CA LYS A 306 -19.41 -8.45 -13.62
C LYS A 306 -18.91 -7.09 -14.05
N GLU A 307 -19.16 -6.72 -15.29
CA GLU A 307 -18.78 -5.40 -15.83
C GLU A 307 -19.57 -4.29 -15.12
N LEU A 308 -18.89 -3.18 -14.83
CA LEU A 308 -19.45 -1.97 -14.23
C LEU A 308 -19.31 -0.78 -15.17
N ASN A 309 -20.27 0.14 -15.13
CA ASN A 309 -20.11 1.43 -15.78
C ASN A 309 -19.19 2.36 -14.97
N TRP A 310 -17.94 2.49 -15.39
CA TRP A 310 -16.99 3.42 -14.77
C TRP A 310 -17.26 4.90 -15.09
N ASN A 311 -18.06 5.20 -16.12
CA ASN A 311 -18.28 6.58 -16.59
C ASN A 311 -19.54 7.21 -15.98
N GLN A 312 -19.57 7.23 -14.65
CA GLN A 312 -20.60 7.86 -13.82
C GLN A 312 -19.97 8.35 -12.51
N ASN A 313 -20.73 9.07 -11.68
CA ASN A 313 -20.22 9.49 -10.36
C ASN A 313 -19.96 8.31 -9.44
N GLY A 314 -19.15 8.53 -8.41
CA GLY A 314 -18.70 7.50 -7.48
C GLY A 314 -19.84 6.76 -6.81
N VAL A 315 -20.82 7.49 -6.28
CA VAL A 315 -21.99 6.89 -5.62
C VAL A 315 -22.71 5.89 -6.53
N ALA A 316 -22.94 6.27 -7.79
CA ALA A 316 -23.59 5.39 -8.76
C ALA A 316 -22.74 4.14 -9.11
N GLN A 317 -21.41 4.28 -9.17
CA GLN A 317 -20.52 3.13 -9.40
C GLN A 317 -20.57 2.14 -8.24
N ASN A 318 -20.46 2.61 -7.00
CA ASN A 318 -20.47 1.75 -5.82
C ASN A 318 -21.85 1.11 -5.60
N ASP A 319 -22.95 1.83 -5.89
CA ASP A 319 -24.31 1.28 -5.92
C ASP A 319 -24.49 0.14 -6.94
N GLU A 320 -23.87 0.25 -8.12
CA GLU A 320 -23.90 -0.78 -9.16
C GLU A 320 -23.06 -2.00 -8.75
N ALA A 321 -21.89 -1.75 -8.16
CA ALA A 321 -20.98 -2.76 -7.64
C ALA A 321 -21.64 -3.61 -6.55
N MET A 322 -22.30 -2.99 -5.55
CA MET A 322 -23.03 -3.70 -4.50
C MET A 322 -24.17 -4.58 -5.04
N LYS A 323 -24.86 -4.16 -6.10
CA LYS A 323 -25.97 -4.93 -6.71
C LYS A 323 -25.49 -6.10 -7.55
N SER A 324 -24.30 -5.98 -8.13
CA SER A 324 -23.80 -6.92 -9.14
C SER A 324 -22.73 -7.88 -8.59
N GLY A 325 -22.02 -7.46 -7.54
CA GLY A 325 -20.90 -8.18 -6.94
C GLY A 325 -21.23 -8.82 -5.59
N THR A 326 -20.22 -9.45 -5.02
CA THR A 326 -20.22 -9.91 -3.64
C THR A 326 -19.62 -8.83 -2.75
N VAL A 327 -20.36 -8.40 -1.73
CA VAL A 327 -19.91 -7.45 -0.72
C VAL A 327 -18.96 -8.14 0.24
N MET A 328 -17.81 -7.54 0.50
CA MET A 328 -16.80 -8.00 1.44
C MET A 328 -16.70 -7.02 2.61
N ALA A 329 -16.20 -7.46 3.77
CA ALA A 329 -16.17 -6.64 4.97
C ALA A 329 -14.88 -5.81 5.05
N ARG A 330 -14.88 -4.58 4.50
CA ARG A 330 -13.73 -3.66 4.50
C ARG A 330 -12.46 -4.30 3.92
N VAL A 331 -12.43 -4.43 2.59
CA VAL A 331 -11.32 -5.05 1.86
C VAL A 331 -10.11 -4.11 1.93
N GLU A 332 -9.08 -4.58 2.62
CA GLU A 332 -7.81 -3.87 2.78
C GLU A 332 -6.82 -4.29 1.69
N ASP A 333 -5.53 -4.40 2.01
CA ASP A 333 -4.51 -4.72 1.05
C ASP A 333 -4.60 -6.11 0.42
N GLY A 334 -3.97 -6.21 -0.74
CA GLY A 334 -3.74 -7.47 -1.41
C GLY A 334 -2.41 -7.50 -2.17
N ALA A 335 -1.91 -8.70 -2.41
CA ALA A 335 -0.68 -8.94 -3.14
C ALA A 335 -0.73 -10.25 -3.93
N PHE A 336 -0.08 -10.26 -5.09
CA PHE A 336 0.10 -11.48 -5.89
C PHE A 336 1.26 -12.32 -5.35
N ASP A 337 1.10 -13.65 -5.39
CA ASP A 337 2.20 -14.57 -5.13
C ASP A 337 3.21 -14.52 -6.29
N PRO A 338 4.46 -14.05 -6.06
CA PRO A 338 5.45 -13.95 -7.12
C PRO A 338 5.95 -15.34 -7.60
N LYS A 339 5.71 -16.42 -6.84
CA LYS A 339 5.98 -17.81 -7.25
C LYS A 339 4.78 -18.48 -7.92
N ASN A 340 3.57 -17.99 -7.67
CA ASN A 340 2.35 -18.48 -8.29
C ASN A 340 1.48 -17.31 -8.79
N PRO A 341 1.76 -16.77 -9.99
CA PRO A 341 1.11 -15.55 -10.47
C PRO A 341 -0.41 -15.67 -10.66
N ASN A 342 -0.98 -16.89 -10.62
CA ASN A 342 -2.44 -17.08 -10.61
C ASN A 342 -3.09 -16.75 -9.26
N THR A 343 -2.32 -16.52 -8.20
CA THR A 343 -2.85 -16.36 -6.86
C THR A 343 -2.67 -14.94 -6.36
N TYR A 344 -3.79 -14.32 -6.01
CA TYR A 344 -3.88 -13.05 -5.31
C TYR A 344 -4.38 -13.30 -3.90
N TYR A 345 -3.70 -12.76 -2.90
CA TYR A 345 -4.17 -12.75 -1.52
C TYR A 345 -4.66 -11.36 -1.17
N PHE A 346 -5.72 -11.27 -0.37
CA PHE A 346 -6.18 -9.98 0.15
C PHE A 346 -6.77 -10.14 1.55
N LEU A 347 -6.83 -9.03 2.27
CA LEU A 347 -7.34 -8.95 3.62
C LEU A 347 -8.72 -8.31 3.64
N THR A 348 -9.49 -8.69 4.64
CA THR A 348 -10.62 -7.89 5.12
C THR A 348 -10.30 -7.55 6.56
N THR A 349 -10.25 -6.25 6.92
CA THR A 349 -9.86 -5.84 8.29
C THR A 349 -10.90 -6.26 9.33
N GLU A 350 -12.14 -6.50 8.90
CA GLU A 350 -13.19 -6.97 9.79
C GLU A 350 -14.04 -8.07 9.17
N SER A 351 -15.07 -8.49 9.91
CA SER A 351 -15.85 -9.69 9.60
C SER A 351 -17.35 -9.44 9.61
N ASP A 352 -17.76 -8.16 9.54
CA ASP A 352 -19.14 -7.74 9.78
C ASP A 352 -19.73 -8.43 11.04
N LYS A 353 -18.93 -8.39 12.12
CA LYS A 353 -19.26 -8.91 13.46
C LYS A 353 -19.44 -10.43 13.54
N ASP A 354 -18.75 -11.22 12.72
CA ASP A 354 -18.72 -12.68 12.89
C ASP A 354 -18.29 -13.05 14.33
N PRO A 355 -19.03 -13.94 15.04
CA PRO A 355 -18.73 -14.24 16.44
C PRO A 355 -17.36 -14.86 16.70
N LYS A 356 -16.75 -15.55 15.72
CA LYS A 356 -15.41 -16.14 15.87
C LYS A 356 -14.34 -15.07 15.75
N ALA A 357 -14.47 -14.19 14.76
CA ALA A 357 -13.54 -13.10 14.52
C ALA A 357 -13.62 -12.02 15.60
N THR A 358 -14.80 -11.82 16.20
CA THR A 358 -15.01 -10.88 17.31
C THR A 358 -14.83 -11.49 18.70
N ALA A 359 -14.45 -12.77 18.79
CA ALA A 359 -14.17 -13.41 20.06
C ALA A 359 -13.07 -12.64 20.82
N VAL A 360 -13.35 -12.32 22.08
CA VAL A 360 -12.48 -11.52 22.96
C VAL A 360 -11.09 -12.17 23.05
N ASN A 361 -10.04 -11.36 22.88
CA ASN A 361 -8.68 -11.78 23.19
C ASN A 361 -8.51 -11.86 24.72
N PRO A 362 -8.27 -13.04 25.32
CA PRO A 362 -8.14 -13.16 26.78
C PRO A 362 -6.97 -12.37 27.36
N ALA A 363 -5.93 -12.09 26.55
CA ALA A 363 -4.78 -11.29 26.97
C ALA A 363 -5.10 -9.78 26.99
N LEU A 364 -6.14 -9.35 26.26
CA LEU A 364 -6.56 -7.96 26.13
C LEU A 364 -8.09 -7.84 26.23
N PRO A 365 -8.69 -8.22 27.38
CA PRO A 365 -10.15 -8.38 27.50
C PRO A 365 -10.94 -7.07 27.41
N LYS A 366 -10.26 -5.92 27.36
CA LYS A 366 -10.86 -4.59 27.23
C LYS A 366 -10.79 -4.02 25.82
N ALA A 367 -9.90 -4.55 24.98
CA ALA A 367 -9.79 -4.16 23.59
C ALA A 367 -10.98 -4.77 22.82
N SER A 368 -11.65 -3.96 22.00
CA SER A 368 -12.52 -4.53 20.97
C SER A 368 -11.64 -5.26 19.96
N ARG A 369 -12.16 -6.33 19.37
CA ARG A 369 -11.38 -7.15 18.44
C ARG A 369 -12.27 -7.56 17.29
N ASP A 370 -11.76 -7.44 16.09
CA ASP A 370 -12.27 -8.16 14.92
C ASP A 370 -11.07 -8.71 14.16
N GLY A 371 -11.00 -10.02 14.00
CA GLY A 371 -9.87 -10.70 13.35
C GLY A 371 -9.92 -10.72 11.83
N GLY A 372 -10.98 -10.17 11.23
CA GLY A 372 -11.06 -10.06 9.79
C GLY A 372 -11.01 -11.40 9.07
N ALA A 373 -10.36 -11.42 7.91
CA ALA A 373 -10.01 -12.63 7.21
C ALA A 373 -8.82 -12.43 6.25
N LEU A 374 -8.14 -13.53 5.95
CA LEU A 374 -7.23 -13.64 4.81
C LEU A 374 -7.91 -14.46 3.73
N TRP A 375 -7.99 -13.89 2.53
CA TRP A 375 -8.62 -14.50 1.37
C TRP A 375 -7.58 -14.86 0.32
N LYS A 376 -7.84 -15.94 -0.40
CA LYS A 376 -7.09 -16.37 -1.58
C LYS A 376 -8.02 -16.37 -2.79
N LEU A 377 -7.70 -15.54 -3.77
CA LEU A 377 -8.31 -15.51 -5.09
C LEU A 377 -7.37 -16.18 -6.11
N GLU A 378 -7.76 -17.34 -6.61
CA GLU A 378 -6.97 -18.13 -7.56
C GLU A 378 -7.59 -18.05 -8.95
N PHE A 379 -6.98 -17.29 -9.85
CA PHE A 379 -7.43 -17.14 -11.24
C PHE A 379 -7.41 -18.49 -11.98
N ASN A 380 -8.46 -18.76 -12.74
CA ASN A 380 -8.50 -19.92 -13.64
C ASN A 380 -7.39 -19.81 -14.70
N ASP A 381 -7.13 -18.59 -15.18
CA ASP A 381 -6.01 -18.23 -16.04
C ASP A 381 -5.65 -16.75 -15.82
N VAL A 382 -4.50 -16.46 -15.17
CA VAL A 382 -4.08 -15.06 -14.96
C VAL A 382 -3.82 -14.31 -16.27
N LYS A 383 -3.55 -15.03 -17.38
CA LYS A 383 -3.36 -14.41 -18.70
C LYS A 383 -4.69 -13.96 -19.30
N ASN A 384 -5.79 -14.52 -18.84
CA ASN A 384 -7.15 -14.13 -19.17
C ASN A 384 -7.99 -13.99 -17.89
N PRO A 385 -7.80 -12.92 -17.10
CA PRO A 385 -8.43 -12.77 -15.78
C PRO A 385 -9.97 -12.89 -15.79
N LEU A 386 -10.61 -12.53 -16.91
CA LEU A 386 -12.05 -12.65 -17.10
C LEU A 386 -12.55 -14.10 -17.27
N ALA A 387 -11.66 -15.09 -17.34
CA ALA A 387 -12.01 -16.51 -17.26
C ALA A 387 -12.53 -16.92 -15.87
N GLY A 388 -12.56 -16.00 -14.91
CA GLY A 388 -12.99 -16.23 -13.54
C GLY A 388 -11.87 -16.76 -12.66
N ALA A 389 -12.23 -17.03 -11.41
CA ALA A 389 -11.29 -17.44 -10.38
C ALA A 389 -11.97 -18.37 -9.36
N LYS A 390 -11.25 -18.73 -8.31
CA LYS A 390 -11.78 -19.39 -7.12
C LYS A 390 -11.43 -18.58 -5.88
N LEU A 391 -12.43 -18.24 -5.07
CA LEU A 391 -12.25 -17.57 -3.78
C LEU A 391 -12.20 -18.60 -2.66
N THR A 392 -11.19 -18.53 -1.79
CA THR A 392 -11.04 -19.38 -0.60
C THR A 392 -10.69 -18.53 0.61
N MET A 393 -11.45 -18.64 1.69
CA MET A 393 -11.09 -18.03 2.98
C MET A 393 -10.03 -18.90 3.67
N LEU A 394 -8.88 -18.32 4.02
CA LEU A 394 -7.76 -19.01 4.65
C LEU A 394 -7.69 -18.77 6.16
N LEU A 395 -8.04 -17.56 6.61
CA LEU A 395 -8.17 -17.20 8.01
C LEU A 395 -9.58 -16.63 8.22
N ASP A 396 -10.27 -17.06 9.28
CA ASP A 396 -11.63 -16.62 9.61
C ASP A 396 -11.70 -15.86 10.94
N GLY A 397 -10.54 -15.45 11.47
CA GLY A 397 -10.42 -14.78 12.76
C GLY A 397 -10.56 -15.71 13.96
N SER A 398 -10.69 -17.02 13.77
CA SER A 398 -10.74 -18.01 14.86
C SER A 398 -9.36 -18.44 15.37
N GLU A 399 -8.29 -18.00 14.72
CA GLU A 399 -6.92 -18.40 15.02
C GLU A 399 -6.45 -17.94 16.39
N SER A 400 -5.66 -18.79 17.06
CA SER A 400 -5.20 -18.58 18.43
C SER A 400 -4.27 -17.37 18.63
N ILE A 401 -3.80 -16.74 17.54
CA ILE A 401 -3.03 -15.50 17.59
C ILE A 401 -3.92 -14.28 17.87
N PHE A 402 -5.24 -14.43 17.73
CA PHE A 402 -6.24 -13.37 17.88
C PHE A 402 -5.84 -12.11 17.11
N MET A 403 -5.75 -12.22 15.77
CA MET A 403 -5.54 -11.02 14.95
C MET A 403 -6.60 -9.97 15.26
N SER A 404 -6.24 -8.70 15.16
CA SER A 404 -7.14 -7.57 15.32
C SER A 404 -6.87 -6.61 14.17
N LYS A 405 -7.89 -6.43 13.32
CA LYS A 405 -7.86 -5.49 12.19
C LYS A 405 -6.66 -5.70 11.25
N PRO A 406 -6.55 -6.88 10.60
CA PRO A 406 -5.48 -7.11 9.64
C PRO A 406 -5.64 -6.18 8.43
N ASP A 407 -4.56 -5.50 8.07
CA ASP A 407 -4.58 -4.37 7.15
C ASP A 407 -3.65 -4.59 5.95
N ASN A 408 -2.38 -4.21 6.07
CA ASN A 408 -1.42 -4.35 4.99
C ASN A 408 -0.89 -5.78 4.81
N ILE A 409 -0.47 -6.11 3.58
CA ILE A 409 0.04 -7.45 3.23
C ILE A 409 1.25 -7.43 2.29
N GLU A 410 2.18 -8.37 2.49
CA GLU A 410 3.22 -8.70 1.50
C GLU A 410 3.28 -10.21 1.31
N VAL A 411 3.28 -10.67 0.05
CA VAL A 411 3.51 -12.08 -0.29
C VAL A 411 4.95 -12.21 -0.78
N ASP A 412 5.81 -12.71 0.11
CA ASP A 412 7.26 -12.51 -0.03
C ASP A 412 7.93 -13.36 -1.11
N GLY A 413 7.25 -14.37 -1.65
CA GLY A 413 7.84 -15.33 -2.57
C GLY A 413 8.85 -16.29 -1.95
N LEU A 414 9.06 -16.25 -0.63
CA LEU A 414 9.81 -17.23 0.15
C LEU A 414 8.89 -18.29 0.77
N GLY A 415 7.58 -18.09 0.68
CA GLY A 415 6.55 -19.03 1.15
C GLY A 415 5.72 -18.47 2.30
N ASN A 416 5.82 -17.16 2.55
CA ASN A 416 5.16 -16.50 3.66
C ASN A 416 4.35 -15.32 3.18
N ILE A 417 3.33 -15.01 3.96
CA ILE A 417 2.54 -13.79 3.87
C ILE A 417 2.82 -13.02 5.15
N LEU A 418 3.29 -11.78 5.01
CA LEU A 418 3.37 -10.84 6.11
C LEU A 418 2.07 -10.03 6.15
N ILE A 419 1.51 -9.89 7.34
CA ILE A 419 0.25 -9.19 7.62
C ILE A 419 0.53 -8.18 8.72
N GLN A 420 0.21 -6.91 8.47
CA GLN A 420 0.26 -5.88 9.48
C GLN A 420 -1.15 -5.65 10.07
N GLU A 421 -1.22 -5.09 11.27
CA GLU A 421 -2.49 -4.80 11.94
C GLU A 421 -2.69 -3.28 12.05
N ASP A 422 -3.91 -2.81 11.84
CA ASP A 422 -4.39 -1.46 12.17
C ASP A 422 -5.56 -1.54 13.18
N PRO A 423 -5.31 -1.67 14.48
CA PRO A 423 -6.38 -1.69 15.47
C PRO A 423 -7.22 -0.39 15.51
N GLY A 424 -6.75 0.70 14.87
CA GLY A 424 -7.19 2.07 15.09
C GLY A 424 -7.02 2.49 16.56
N GLY A 425 -7.78 3.50 17.00
CA GLY A 425 -7.83 4.01 18.38
C GLY A 425 -8.33 3.02 19.44
N ASN A 426 -7.67 1.87 19.59
CA ASN A 426 -8.05 0.70 20.35
C ASN A 426 -6.88 0.25 21.25
N ASP A 427 -7.17 -0.37 22.39
CA ASP A 427 -6.16 -0.82 23.35
C ASP A 427 -5.34 -2.05 22.88
N ALA A 428 -5.66 -2.59 21.70
CA ALA A 428 -4.88 -3.66 21.08
C ALA A 428 -3.60 -3.10 20.46
N ILE A 429 -2.46 -3.73 20.75
CA ILE A 429 -1.17 -3.32 20.21
C ILE A 429 -1.01 -3.87 18.79
N SER A 430 -0.74 -2.99 17.83
CA SER A 430 -0.47 -3.38 16.44
C SER A 430 0.79 -4.26 16.32
N ARG A 431 0.70 -5.28 15.45
CA ARG A 431 1.76 -6.30 15.24
C ARG A 431 2.09 -6.47 13.76
N LEU A 432 3.24 -7.10 13.52
CA LEU A 432 3.56 -7.76 12.26
C LEU A 432 3.43 -9.26 12.46
N ILE A 433 2.57 -9.90 11.67
CA ILE A 433 2.27 -11.33 11.74
C ILE A 433 2.77 -12.00 10.46
N ALA A 434 3.37 -13.19 10.59
CA ALA A 434 3.71 -14.04 9.46
C ALA A 434 2.75 -15.23 9.38
N TYR A 435 2.28 -15.53 8.18
CA TYR A 435 1.49 -16.71 7.82
C TYR A 435 2.27 -17.55 6.80
N ARG A 436 2.48 -18.84 7.10
CA ARG A 436 3.18 -19.76 6.19
C ARG A 436 2.22 -20.41 5.23
N ILE A 437 2.42 -20.22 3.93
CA ILE A 437 1.48 -20.66 2.89
C ILE A 437 1.31 -22.18 2.86
N SER A 438 2.37 -22.94 3.19
CA SER A 438 2.35 -24.40 3.04
C SER A 438 1.44 -25.13 4.02
N ASP A 439 1.26 -24.59 5.23
CA ASP A 439 0.54 -25.27 6.32
C ASP A 439 -0.30 -24.35 7.21
N GLY A 440 -0.35 -23.06 6.91
CA GLY A 440 -1.11 -22.06 7.64
C GLY A 440 -0.55 -21.71 9.02
N LYS A 441 0.71 -22.08 9.32
CA LYS A 441 1.33 -21.73 10.60
C LYS A 441 1.51 -20.22 10.71
N MET A 442 1.18 -19.67 11.88
CA MET A 442 1.27 -18.23 12.16
C MET A 442 2.26 -17.92 13.28
N ALA A 443 2.89 -16.74 13.23
CA ALA A 443 3.78 -16.24 14.27
C ALA A 443 3.78 -14.71 14.31
N THR A 444 3.95 -14.12 15.50
CA THR A 444 4.19 -12.68 15.64
C THR A 444 5.67 -12.39 15.42
N VAL A 445 5.99 -11.58 14.41
CA VAL A 445 7.34 -11.23 14.00
C VAL A 445 7.87 -10.04 14.79
N ALA A 446 7.07 -8.98 14.89
CA ALA A 446 7.36 -7.73 15.56
C ALA A 446 6.08 -7.09 16.10
N LYS A 447 6.21 -6.09 16.96
CA LYS A 447 5.07 -5.30 17.46
C LYS A 447 5.48 -3.88 17.81
N PHE A 448 4.49 -3.00 17.98
CA PHE A 448 4.68 -1.74 18.66
C PHE A 448 5.02 -1.94 20.15
N LYS A 449 5.82 -1.05 20.72
CA LYS A 449 6.27 -1.15 22.11
C LYS A 449 5.20 -0.70 23.09
N ASP A 450 4.87 -1.57 24.05
CA ASP A 450 3.90 -1.28 25.11
C ASP A 450 4.18 0.03 25.86
N VAL A 451 5.45 0.43 26.05
CA VAL A 451 5.81 1.64 26.80
C VAL A 451 5.25 2.93 26.18
N TYR A 452 5.04 2.93 24.86
CA TYR A 452 4.52 4.06 24.09
C TYR A 452 3.04 3.88 23.71
N PHE A 453 2.59 2.64 23.45
CA PHE A 453 1.31 2.40 22.80
C PHE A 453 0.26 1.72 23.68
N LYS A 454 0.67 1.10 24.79
CA LYS A 454 -0.27 0.53 25.75
C LYS A 454 -0.83 1.63 26.66
N PRO A 455 -2.15 1.77 26.82
CA PRO A 455 -2.72 2.69 27.79
C PRO A 455 -2.13 2.52 29.19
N GLY A 456 -1.65 3.62 29.77
CA GLY A 456 -0.93 3.63 31.06
C GLY A 456 0.56 3.28 30.96
N GLY A 457 1.11 3.11 29.77
CA GLY A 457 2.55 2.98 29.52
C GLY A 457 3.34 4.19 30.03
N ALA A 458 4.58 3.97 30.46
CA ALA A 458 5.38 5.00 31.14
C ALA A 458 5.68 6.22 30.25
N GLN A 459 5.65 6.06 28.93
CA GLN A 459 5.86 7.13 27.95
C GLN A 459 4.73 7.11 26.89
N PHE A 460 3.50 6.85 27.35
CA PHE A 460 2.33 6.71 26.49
C PHE A 460 2.17 7.88 25.52
N MET A 461 2.15 7.57 24.23
CA MET A 461 1.94 8.50 23.12
C MET A 461 0.47 8.48 22.71
N THR A 462 0.00 7.33 22.26
CA THR A 462 -1.35 7.12 21.72
C THR A 462 -1.66 5.62 21.73
N ASN A 463 -2.93 5.26 21.53
CA ASN A 463 -3.39 3.90 21.24
C ASN A 463 -3.96 3.83 19.82
N ASP A 464 -3.47 4.70 18.95
CA ASP A 464 -3.89 4.88 17.57
C ASP A 464 -2.61 4.82 16.72
N GLU A 465 -2.08 3.61 16.65
CA GLU A 465 -0.87 3.26 15.92
C GLU A 465 -1.15 2.17 14.91
N GLU A 466 -0.49 2.29 13.77
CA GLU A 466 -0.68 1.40 12.65
C GLU A 466 0.68 0.92 12.16
N ASN A 467 0.78 -0.38 11.94
CA ASN A 467 1.94 -0.95 11.27
C ASN A 467 1.61 -0.92 9.78
N SER A 468 2.26 -0.07 9.00
CA SER A 468 1.85 0.16 7.62
C SER A 468 2.96 -0.15 6.63
N GLY A 469 2.57 -0.42 5.38
CA GLY A 469 3.39 -0.75 4.23
C GLY A 469 4.57 -1.70 4.51
N VAL A 470 4.52 -2.93 3.98
CA VAL A 470 5.64 -3.90 4.05
C VAL A 470 6.02 -4.35 2.65
N VAL A 471 7.33 -4.45 2.37
CA VAL A 471 7.81 -4.93 1.07
C VAL A 471 9.07 -5.79 1.20
N ASN A 472 9.11 -6.91 0.46
CA ASN A 472 10.28 -7.77 0.41
C ASN A 472 11.45 -7.06 -0.33
N ALA A 473 12.48 -6.74 0.43
CA ALA A 473 13.71 -6.10 -0.04
C ALA A 473 14.85 -7.09 -0.27
N THR A 474 14.65 -8.39 -0.04
CA THR A 474 15.69 -9.43 -0.05
C THR A 474 16.50 -9.41 -1.34
N LYS A 475 15.84 -9.34 -2.50
CA LYS A 475 16.53 -9.35 -3.81
C LYS A 475 17.44 -8.13 -4.06
N PHE A 476 17.26 -7.04 -3.31
CA PHE A 476 18.03 -5.81 -3.45
C PHE A 476 19.19 -5.73 -2.47
N ILE A 477 19.11 -6.44 -1.34
CA ILE A 477 20.06 -6.33 -0.22
C ILE A 477 20.95 -7.58 -0.10
N ALA A 478 20.36 -8.77 -0.25
CA ALA A 478 21.06 -10.04 -0.03
C ALA A 478 22.21 -10.20 -1.03
N LYS A 479 23.40 -10.50 -0.50
CA LYS A 479 24.59 -10.81 -1.31
C LYS A 479 24.66 -12.31 -1.58
N ALA A 480 25.54 -12.71 -2.51
CA ALA A 480 25.75 -14.13 -2.79
C ALA A 480 26.14 -14.89 -1.51
N GLY A 481 25.40 -15.96 -1.18
CA GLY A 481 25.60 -16.77 0.02
C GLY A 481 24.87 -16.25 1.27
N ASP A 482 24.22 -15.09 1.20
CA ASP A 482 23.35 -14.60 2.26
C ASP A 482 21.99 -15.30 2.21
N THR A 483 21.59 -15.90 3.33
CA THR A 483 20.34 -16.66 3.47
C THR A 483 19.26 -15.90 4.22
N LYS A 484 19.56 -14.67 4.66
CA LYS A 484 18.63 -13.84 5.42
C LYS A 484 17.56 -13.25 4.51
N SER A 485 16.42 -12.94 5.08
CA SER A 485 15.34 -12.21 4.42
C SER A 485 15.30 -10.78 4.93
N TYR A 486 15.11 -9.83 4.02
CA TYR A 486 15.12 -8.41 4.30
C TYR A 486 13.82 -7.78 3.85
N TYR A 487 13.26 -6.91 4.69
CA TYR A 487 12.02 -6.21 4.41
C TYR A 487 12.18 -4.74 4.78
N PHE A 488 11.65 -3.86 3.95
CA PHE A 488 11.30 -2.52 4.40
C PHE A 488 9.88 -2.55 4.94
N LEU A 489 9.67 -1.87 6.05
CA LEU A 489 8.34 -1.63 6.60
C LEU A 489 8.30 -0.25 7.23
N ASN A 490 7.11 0.28 7.46
CA ASN A 490 6.95 1.51 8.20
C ASN A 490 5.91 1.39 9.33
N ALA A 491 5.76 2.48 10.06
CA ALA A 491 4.86 2.62 11.19
C ALA A 491 4.23 4.00 11.13
N GLN A 492 2.91 4.07 11.30
CA GLN A 492 2.14 5.29 11.49
C GLN A 492 1.84 5.48 12.98
N VAL A 493 1.83 6.73 13.43
CA VAL A 493 1.53 7.08 14.82
C VAL A 493 0.67 8.33 14.82
N HIS A 494 -0.63 8.18 15.08
CA HIS A 494 -1.64 9.23 14.92
C HIS A 494 -1.68 10.20 16.10
N VAL A 495 -0.58 10.93 16.25
CA VAL A 495 -0.46 12.12 17.08
C VAL A 495 0.45 13.13 16.39
N PRO A 496 0.33 14.43 16.74
CA PRO A 496 1.25 15.44 16.25
C PRO A 496 2.72 15.01 16.37
N ALA A 497 3.52 15.27 15.34
CA ALA A 497 4.87 14.71 15.26
C ALA A 497 5.78 15.13 16.42
N ASP A 498 5.52 16.29 17.05
CA ASP A 498 6.25 16.75 18.24
C ASP A 498 5.99 15.90 19.50
N LYS A 499 4.81 15.28 19.58
CA LYS A 499 4.48 14.26 20.58
C LYS A 499 5.04 12.88 20.21
N ALA A 500 5.07 12.54 18.91
CA ALA A 500 5.61 11.28 18.43
C ALA A 500 7.14 11.20 18.58
N ARG A 501 7.85 12.34 18.48
CA ARG A 501 9.30 12.45 18.59
C ARG A 501 9.79 12.71 20.01
N ILE A 502 9.53 11.77 20.92
CA ILE A 502 9.96 11.88 22.32
C ILE A 502 11.49 11.98 22.47
N ASP A 503 12.24 11.52 21.48
CA ASP A 503 13.71 11.64 21.41
C ASP A 503 14.18 13.09 21.21
N LEU A 504 13.28 13.99 20.84
CA LEU A 504 13.54 15.40 20.58
C LEU A 504 12.94 16.36 21.61
N VAL A 505 12.26 15.84 22.64
CA VAL A 505 11.64 16.64 23.71
C VAL A 505 12.71 17.49 24.41
N GLY A 506 12.49 18.82 24.42
CA GLY A 506 13.40 19.79 25.03
C GLY A 506 14.41 20.43 24.06
N SER A 507 14.45 20.03 22.79
CA SER A 507 15.27 20.68 21.76
C SER A 507 14.54 21.89 21.16
N SER A 508 15.04 23.11 21.40
CA SER A 508 14.44 24.35 20.88
C SER A 508 14.62 24.57 19.37
N THR A 509 15.32 23.67 18.67
CA THR A 509 15.64 23.80 17.23
C THR A 509 14.69 23.06 16.28
N VAL A 510 13.64 22.38 16.78
CA VAL A 510 12.89 21.39 15.98
C VAL A 510 11.38 21.65 15.84
N SER A 511 10.82 22.69 16.47
CA SER A 511 9.34 22.83 16.56
C SER A 511 8.63 22.95 15.22
N GLN A 512 9.08 23.82 14.30
CA GLN A 512 8.38 24.01 13.02
C GLN A 512 8.54 22.80 12.08
N GLN A 513 9.71 22.17 12.07
CA GLN A 513 9.98 20.99 11.24
C GLN A 513 9.07 19.80 11.61
N LEU A 514 8.80 19.63 12.90
CA LEU A 514 7.89 18.61 13.40
C LEU A 514 6.43 18.95 13.07
N VAL A 515 6.04 20.22 13.16
CA VAL A 515 4.72 20.67 12.70
C VAL A 515 4.54 20.38 11.20
N ASP A 516 5.57 20.62 10.39
CA ASP A 516 5.52 20.39 8.95
C ASP A 516 5.49 18.90 8.57
N SER A 517 5.93 17.98 9.45
CA SER A 517 5.77 16.54 9.28
C SER A 517 4.38 16.02 9.68
N ILE A 518 3.55 16.87 10.29
CA ILE A 518 2.14 16.63 10.62
C ILE A 518 1.99 15.61 11.76
N GLU A 519 2.27 14.33 11.52
CA GLU A 519 2.16 13.26 12.53
C GLU A 519 3.43 12.43 12.65
N GLY A 520 3.39 11.41 13.51
CA GLY A 520 4.48 10.46 13.68
C GLY A 520 4.61 9.50 12.49
N GLY A 521 5.82 8.98 12.32
CA GLY A 521 6.09 7.90 11.38
C GLY A 521 7.51 7.41 11.49
N GLN A 522 7.78 6.13 11.19
CA GLN A 522 9.14 5.58 11.19
C GLN A 522 9.30 4.50 10.14
N ILE A 523 10.48 4.46 9.50
CA ILE A 523 10.81 3.48 8.46
C ILE A 523 11.87 2.54 9.01
N TYR A 524 11.73 1.26 8.75
CA TYR A 524 12.60 0.21 9.25
C TYR A 524 13.18 -0.66 8.13
N LEU A 525 14.38 -1.16 8.36
CA LEU A 525 14.90 -2.37 7.75
C LEU A 525 14.73 -3.51 8.75
N MET A 526 13.86 -4.47 8.42
CA MET A 526 13.75 -5.73 9.15
C MET A 526 14.67 -6.78 8.52
N THR A 527 15.36 -7.55 9.38
CA THR A 527 16.13 -8.72 8.97
C THR A 527 15.60 -9.95 9.70
N ILE A 528 15.25 -10.98 8.92
CA ILE A 528 14.87 -12.30 9.41
C ILE A 528 16.01 -13.28 9.09
N PRO A 529 16.68 -13.85 10.11
CA PRO A 529 17.83 -14.73 9.87
C PRO A 529 17.43 -16.10 9.32
N SER A 530 16.26 -16.61 9.73
CA SER A 530 15.69 -17.86 9.26
C SER A 530 14.20 -17.91 9.59
N TRP A 531 13.38 -18.30 8.63
CA TRP A 531 11.95 -18.52 8.84
C TRP A 531 11.65 -19.66 9.81
N ASP A 532 12.53 -20.66 9.91
CA ASP A 532 12.38 -21.74 10.89
C ASP A 532 12.47 -21.22 12.33
N LEU A 533 13.27 -20.19 12.59
CA LEU A 533 13.34 -19.58 13.92
C LEU A 533 12.07 -18.81 14.25
N VAL A 534 11.49 -18.10 13.28
CA VAL A 534 10.25 -17.34 13.45
C VAL A 534 9.08 -18.26 13.78
N TYR A 535 8.96 -19.39 13.08
CA TYR A 535 7.84 -20.30 13.32
C TYR A 535 8.03 -21.21 14.54
N ASN A 536 9.24 -21.32 15.10
CA ASN A 536 9.51 -22.16 16.28
C ASN A 536 9.73 -21.34 17.56
N SER A 537 9.50 -20.03 17.53
CA SER A 537 9.61 -19.13 18.69
C SER A 537 8.42 -19.19 19.64
#